data_AF-A0A6G6DAL4-F1
#
_entry.id   AF-A0A6G6DAL4-F1
#
_cell.length_a   1.000
_cell.length_b   1.000
_cell.length_c   1.000
_cell.angle_alpha   90.00
_cell.angle_beta   90.00
_cell.angle_gamma   90.00
#
_symmetry.space_group_name_H-M   'P 1'
#
loop_
_entity.id
_entity.type
_entity.pdbx_description
1 polymer ?
#
loop_
_entity_poly.entity_id
_entity_poly.type
_entity_poly.pdbx_seq_one_letter_code
_entity_poly.pdbx_strand_id
1 'polypeptide(L)'
;KYFRSVTTYVDESKYEKLKWKRERYLRMEASQGGGDNTHGGDNADKLQNVVVMGRSNWESIPKQYKPLPNRINVVLSKTLTKEDVKEKVFIIDSIDDLLLLLKKLKYYKCFIIGGAQVYRECLSRNLIKQIY
;
A
#
# COMPACT_ATOMS: atom_id res chain seq x y z
N LYS A 1 -10.13 1.91 -18.51
CA LYS A 1 -10.16 0.42 -18.58
C LYS A 1 -8.82 -0.20 -18.19
N TYR A 2 -7.72 0.13 -18.89
CA TYR A 2 -6.37 -0.40 -18.61
C TYR A 2 -5.91 -0.27 -17.14
N PHE A 3 -5.96 0.95 -16.59
CA PHE A 3 -5.58 1.22 -15.19
C PHE A 3 -6.29 0.31 -14.19
N ARG A 4 -7.61 0.10 -14.37
CA ARG A 4 -8.40 -0.78 -13.49
C ARG A 4 -7.90 -2.21 -13.60
N SER A 5 -7.67 -2.73 -14.81
CA SER A 5 -7.16 -4.08 -15.01
C SER A 5 -5.80 -4.28 -14.33
N VAL A 6 -4.83 -3.39 -14.55
CA VAL A 6 -3.49 -3.49 -13.96
C VAL A 6 -3.53 -3.43 -12.44
N THR A 7 -4.24 -2.45 -11.88
CA THR A 7 -4.26 -2.23 -10.42
C THR A 7 -5.16 -3.22 -9.66
N THR A 8 -6.07 -3.93 -10.35
CA THR A 8 -6.99 -4.89 -9.70
C THR A 8 -6.55 -6.34 -9.87
N TYR A 9 -5.80 -6.67 -10.92
CA TYR A 9 -5.38 -8.04 -11.19
C TYR A 9 -4.49 -8.58 -10.07
N VAL A 10 -4.85 -9.78 -9.59
CA VAL A 10 -4.12 -10.53 -8.56
C VAL A 10 -4.00 -11.97 -9.04
N ASP A 11 -2.82 -12.55 -8.83
CA ASP A 11 -2.53 -13.94 -9.11
C ASP A 11 -2.14 -14.62 -7.80
N GLU A 12 -3.11 -15.35 -7.22
CA GLU A 12 -2.94 -16.02 -5.92
C GLU A 12 -1.84 -17.09 -5.96
N SER A 13 -1.66 -17.77 -7.10
CA SER A 13 -0.62 -18.79 -7.28
C SER A 13 0.80 -18.23 -7.11
N LYS A 14 0.98 -16.93 -7.36
CA LYS A 14 2.27 -16.23 -7.24
C LYS A 14 2.48 -15.58 -5.88
N TYR A 15 1.46 -15.57 -5.01
CA TYR A 15 1.56 -14.89 -3.73
C TYR A 15 2.55 -15.58 -2.78
N GLU A 16 2.62 -16.91 -2.78
CA GLU A 16 3.49 -17.66 -1.86
C GLU A 16 4.98 -17.27 -2.04
N LYS A 17 5.42 -17.13 -3.29
CA LYS A 17 6.77 -16.65 -3.60
C LYS A 17 7.02 -15.22 -3.10
N LEU A 18 6.02 -14.35 -3.17
CA LEU A 18 6.12 -12.97 -2.66
C LEU A 18 6.15 -12.94 -1.13
N LYS A 19 5.32 -13.78 -0.48
CA LYS A 19 5.24 -13.96 0.96
C LYS A 19 6.61 -14.38 1.52
N TRP A 20 7.20 -15.47 1.01
CA TRP A 20 8.52 -15.92 1.46
C TRP A 20 9.62 -14.88 1.28
N LYS A 21 9.60 -14.13 0.16
CA LYS A 21 10.58 -13.06 -0.06
C LYS A 21 10.48 -11.96 1.01
N ARG A 22 9.25 -11.58 1.40
CA ARG A 22 9.01 -10.57 2.43
C ARG A 22 9.39 -11.09 3.81
N GLU A 23 8.95 -12.29 4.17
CA GLU A 23 9.29 -12.91 5.46
C GLU A 23 10.80 -13.07 5.64
N ARG A 24 11.51 -13.47 4.58
CA ARG A 24 12.97 -13.54 4.61
C ARG A 24 13.59 -12.17 4.88
N TYR A 25 13.14 -11.12 4.20
CA TYR A 25 13.61 -9.75 4.44
C TYR A 25 13.37 -9.32 5.89
N LEU A 26 12.16 -9.53 6.41
CA LEU A 26 11.78 -9.16 7.77
C LEU A 26 12.59 -9.90 8.83
N ARG A 27 12.84 -11.21 8.65
CA ARG A 27 13.71 -11.98 9.55
C ARG A 27 15.14 -11.45 9.58
N MET A 28 15.70 -11.08 8.42
CA MET A 28 17.05 -10.52 8.36
C MET A 28 17.11 -9.13 9.03
N GLU A 29 16.08 -8.31 8.87
CA GLU A 29 15.98 -6.98 9.50
C GLU A 29 15.83 -7.07 11.03
N ALA A 30 14.97 -7.97 11.53
CA ALA A 30 14.77 -8.18 12.97
C ALA A 30 16.03 -8.72 13.68
N SER A 31 16.90 -9.44 12.96
CA SER A 31 18.17 -9.92 13.51
C SER A 31 19.18 -8.79 13.76
N GLN A 32 18.90 -7.57 13.27
CA GLN A 32 19.78 -6.40 13.39
C GLN A 32 19.22 -5.31 14.32
N GLY A 33 18.03 -5.48 14.91
CA GLY A 33 17.41 -4.51 15.82
C GLY A 33 16.63 -5.19 16.95
N GLY A 34 16.90 -4.78 18.19
CA GLY A 34 16.18 -5.27 19.40
C GLY A 34 14.66 -5.10 19.25
N GLY A 35 13.94 -6.21 19.41
CA GLY A 35 12.59 -6.39 18.86
C GLY A 35 11.45 -5.83 19.70
N ASP A 36 10.39 -5.42 18.99
CA ASP A 36 9.01 -5.44 19.48
C ASP A 36 8.27 -6.60 18.80
N ASN A 37 7.61 -7.43 19.62
CA ASN A 37 6.91 -8.63 19.21
C ASN A 37 5.43 -8.32 19.06
N THR A 38 4.99 -8.08 17.82
CA THR A 38 3.55 -8.14 17.49
C THR A 38 3.31 -9.21 16.43
N HIS A 39 2.73 -10.33 16.86
CA HIS A 39 2.18 -11.37 16.00
C HIS A 39 0.99 -10.78 15.23
N GLY A 40 1.17 -10.57 13.92
CA GLY A 40 0.09 -10.18 13.02
C GLY A 40 -0.80 -11.39 12.75
N GLY A 41 -1.99 -11.41 13.34
CA GLY A 41 -2.97 -12.48 13.17
C GLY A 41 -3.36 -12.68 11.71
N ASP A 42 -3.42 -13.95 11.31
CA ASP A 42 -3.96 -14.41 10.03
C ASP A 42 -5.47 -14.15 9.98
N ASN A 43 -5.87 -12.90 9.73
CA ASN A 43 -7.20 -12.64 9.19
C ASN A 43 -7.21 -13.12 7.74
N ALA A 44 -8.21 -13.95 7.41
CA ALA A 44 -8.45 -14.49 6.07
C ALA A 44 -8.90 -13.39 5.08
N ASP A 45 -8.15 -12.29 5.00
CA ASP A 45 -8.41 -11.21 4.07
C ASP A 45 -8.06 -11.68 2.65
N LYS A 46 -9.02 -11.46 1.74
CA LYS A 46 -8.88 -11.71 0.31
C LYS A 46 -7.67 -10.96 -0.23
N LEU A 47 -6.83 -11.64 -1.01
CA LEU A 47 -5.62 -11.04 -1.55
C LEU A 47 -5.96 -9.89 -2.51
N GLN A 48 -5.40 -8.71 -2.25
CA GLN A 48 -5.64 -7.49 -3.01
C GLN A 48 -4.34 -6.75 -3.28
N ASN A 49 -4.35 -5.85 -4.27
CA ASN A 49 -3.29 -4.88 -4.46
C ASN A 49 -3.49 -3.65 -3.57
N VAL A 50 -2.39 -2.99 -3.24
CA VAL A 50 -2.37 -1.68 -2.59
C VAL A 50 -2.30 -0.60 -3.67
N VAL A 51 -3.09 0.47 -3.51
CA VAL A 51 -3.01 1.69 -4.32
C VAL A 51 -2.72 2.88 -3.40
N VAL A 52 -1.62 3.56 -3.65
CA VAL A 52 -1.13 4.70 -2.86
C VAL A 52 -1.32 5.97 -3.65
N MET A 53 -1.98 6.96 -3.05
CA MET A 53 -2.22 8.25 -3.66
C MET A 53 -2.03 9.41 -2.70
N GLY A 54 -1.72 10.60 -3.21
CA GLY A 54 -1.71 11.83 -2.41
C GLY A 54 -3.12 12.39 -2.17
N ARG A 55 -3.26 13.30 -1.20
CA ARG A 55 -4.53 13.96 -0.84
C ARG A 55 -5.32 14.50 -2.03
N SER A 56 -4.68 15.30 -2.90
CA SER A 56 -5.36 15.91 -4.05
C SER A 56 -5.92 14.87 -5.03
N ASN A 57 -5.20 13.75 -5.23
CA ASN A 57 -5.67 12.65 -6.05
C ASN A 57 -6.89 11.98 -5.40
N TRP A 58 -6.86 11.76 -4.09
CA TRP A 58 -8.01 11.22 -3.35
C TRP A 58 -9.24 12.13 -3.43
N GLU A 59 -9.06 13.43 -3.28
CA GLU A 59 -10.13 14.42 -3.37
C GLU A 59 -10.73 14.49 -4.78
N SER A 60 -9.91 14.31 -5.83
CA SER A 60 -10.38 14.34 -7.23
C SER A 60 -11.23 13.13 -7.65
N ILE A 61 -11.20 12.02 -6.91
CA ILE A 61 -11.99 10.83 -7.28
C ILE A 61 -13.45 11.09 -6.90
N PRO A 62 -14.42 10.92 -7.83
CA PRO A 62 -15.84 11.05 -7.52
C PRO A 62 -16.27 10.09 -6.40
N LYS A 63 -17.18 10.54 -5.52
CA LYS A 63 -17.60 9.78 -4.32
C LYS A 63 -18.07 8.36 -4.62
N GLN A 64 -18.75 8.14 -5.75
CA GLN A 64 -19.22 6.82 -6.18
C GLN A 64 -18.10 5.82 -6.53
N TYR A 65 -16.87 6.30 -6.73
CA TYR A 65 -15.70 5.48 -7.01
C TYR A 65 -14.72 5.40 -5.83
N LYS A 66 -15.06 6.03 -4.69
CA LYS A 66 -14.29 5.96 -3.45
C LYS A 66 -14.91 4.98 -2.45
N PRO A 67 -14.09 4.13 -1.80
CA PRO A 67 -12.70 3.82 -2.13
C PRO A 67 -12.62 3.02 -3.43
N LEU A 68 -11.44 2.96 -4.07
CA LEU A 68 -11.27 2.19 -5.30
C LEU A 68 -11.57 0.69 -5.03
N PRO A 69 -12.58 0.10 -5.69
CA PRO A 69 -13.04 -1.24 -5.34
C PRO A 69 -11.99 -2.31 -5.63
N ASN A 70 -12.03 -3.40 -4.85
CA ASN A 70 -11.13 -4.56 -4.93
C ASN A 70 -9.64 -4.24 -4.72
N ARG A 71 -9.34 -3.12 -4.06
CA ARG A 71 -7.99 -2.64 -3.77
C ARG A 71 -7.92 -2.10 -2.36
N ILE A 72 -6.76 -2.23 -1.74
CA ILE A 72 -6.45 -1.60 -0.46
C ILE A 72 -6.01 -0.17 -0.77
N ASN A 73 -6.81 0.80 -0.32
CA ASN A 73 -6.56 2.21 -0.61
C ASN A 73 -5.68 2.82 0.50
N VAL A 74 -4.67 3.58 0.11
CA VAL A 74 -3.76 4.30 1.00
C VAL A 74 -3.65 5.75 0.52
N VAL A 75 -3.88 6.71 1.42
CA VAL A 75 -3.81 8.14 1.14
C VAL A 75 -2.71 8.76 1.96
N LEU A 76 -1.76 9.41 1.28
CA LEU A 76 -0.69 10.18 1.89
C LEU A 76 -1.18 11.61 2.14
N SER A 77 -1.37 11.94 3.42
CA SER A 77 -1.86 13.24 3.87
C SER A 77 -1.50 13.44 5.34
N LYS A 78 -0.93 14.61 5.64
CA LYS A 78 -0.66 15.06 7.02
C LYS A 78 -1.83 15.80 7.67
N THR A 79 -2.89 16.04 6.91
CA THR A 79 -4.02 16.88 7.33
C THR A 79 -5.36 16.17 7.35
N LEU A 80 -5.46 14.98 6.75
CA LEU A 80 -6.71 14.22 6.78
C LEU A 80 -6.73 13.38 8.05
N THR A 81 -7.87 13.33 8.71
CA THR A 81 -8.07 12.44 9.85
C THR A 81 -9.07 11.32 9.50
N LYS A 82 -9.18 10.33 10.38
CA LYS A 82 -10.13 9.22 10.20
C LYS A 82 -11.58 9.71 10.34
N GLU A 83 -11.79 10.82 11.05
CA GLU A 83 -13.10 11.44 11.21
C GLU A 83 -13.56 12.12 9.91
N ASP A 84 -12.63 12.64 9.10
CA ASP A 84 -12.91 13.27 7.81
C ASP A 84 -13.30 12.26 6.72
N VAL A 85 -12.80 11.02 6.82
CA VAL A 85 -12.89 10.02 5.76
C VAL A 85 -13.65 8.78 6.26
N LYS A 86 -14.88 8.63 5.79
CA LYS A 86 -15.77 7.51 6.18
C LYS A 86 -15.50 6.23 5.39
N GLU A 87 -14.77 6.34 4.29
CA GLU A 87 -14.39 5.23 3.42
C GLU A 87 -13.33 4.32 4.08
N LYS A 88 -13.33 3.02 3.74
CA LYS A 88 -12.29 2.07 4.17
C LYS A 88 -10.96 2.38 3.46
N VAL A 89 -10.13 3.23 4.07
CA VAL A 89 -8.84 3.68 3.54
C VAL A 89 -7.81 3.85 4.67
N PHE A 90 -6.54 3.58 4.37
CA PHE A 90 -5.45 3.93 5.28
C PHE A 90 -5.00 5.37 5.01
N ILE A 91 -4.88 6.17 6.05
CA ILE A 91 -4.25 7.49 5.98
C ILE A 91 -2.85 7.36 6.58
N ILE A 92 -1.85 7.86 5.88
CA ILE A 92 -0.44 7.83 6.27
C ILE A 92 0.18 9.22 6.10
N ASP A 93 1.15 9.55 6.96
CA ASP A 93 1.76 10.89 6.97
C ASP A 93 2.98 11.00 6.06
N SER A 94 3.63 9.87 5.79
CA SER A 94 4.90 9.80 5.06
C SER A 94 5.08 8.51 4.25
N ILE A 95 6.09 8.49 3.37
CA ILE A 95 6.51 7.26 2.69
C ILE A 95 7.13 6.25 3.67
N ASP A 96 7.68 6.68 4.79
CA ASP A 96 8.18 5.76 5.82
C ASP A 96 7.04 5.00 6.50
N ASP A 97 5.91 5.68 6.78
CA ASP A 97 4.70 5.04 7.28
C ASP A 97 4.10 4.07 6.27
N LEU A 98 4.20 4.37 4.96
CA LEU A 98 3.85 3.42 3.91
C LEU A 98 4.68 2.15 4.04
N LEU A 99 5.99 2.26 4.21
CA LEU A 99 6.87 1.10 4.35
C LEU A 99 6.51 0.29 5.60
N LEU A 100 6.26 0.95 6.74
CA LEU A 100 5.82 0.29 7.97
C LEU A 100 4.49 -0.45 7.81
N LEU A 101 3.51 0.17 7.15
CA LEU A 101 2.24 -0.44 6.82
C LEU A 101 2.43 -1.69 5.93
N LEU A 102 3.21 -1.56 4.87
CA LEU A 102 3.46 -2.66 3.92
C LEU A 102 4.24 -3.83 4.54
N LYS A 103 5.04 -3.61 5.59
CA LYS A 103 5.72 -4.69 6.32
C LYS A 103 4.74 -5.60 7.06
N LYS A 104 3.60 -5.07 7.50
CA LYS A 104 2.59 -5.78 8.31
C LYS A 104 1.39 -6.27 7.49
N LEU A 105 1.22 -5.77 6.26
CA LEU A 105 0.04 -6.01 5.45
C LEU A 105 0.19 -7.21 4.50
N LYS A 106 -0.87 -8.01 4.35
CA LYS A 106 -1.02 -9.01 3.28
C LYS A 106 -1.52 -8.34 1.99
N TYR A 107 -0.69 -8.31 0.95
CA TYR A 107 -1.05 -7.72 -0.36
C TYR A 107 -0.27 -8.34 -1.53
N TYR A 108 -0.79 -8.24 -2.76
CA TYR A 108 -0.11 -8.75 -3.96
C TYR A 108 0.98 -7.77 -4.45
N LYS A 109 0.58 -6.63 -5.02
CA LYS A 109 1.46 -5.54 -5.47
C LYS A 109 1.07 -4.21 -4.83
N CYS A 110 2.02 -3.30 -4.71
CA CYS A 110 1.79 -1.92 -4.31
C CYS A 110 1.99 -1.01 -5.52
N PHE A 111 0.96 -0.25 -5.88
CA PHE A 111 0.98 0.70 -6.99
C PHE A 111 0.93 2.13 -6.44
N ILE A 112 1.92 2.94 -6.82
CA ILE A 112 1.85 4.39 -6.64
C ILE A 112 1.03 4.93 -7.81
N ILE A 113 -0.11 5.59 -7.53
CA ILE A 113 -1.03 6.07 -8.57
C ILE A 113 -1.03 7.61 -8.69
N GLY A 114 -0.15 8.28 -7.95
CA GLY A 114 0.11 9.72 -8.03
C GLY A 114 -0.14 10.46 -6.72
N GLY A 115 -0.04 11.78 -6.67
CA GLY A 115 0.31 12.69 -7.76
C GLY A 115 1.81 12.94 -7.90
N ALA A 116 2.16 14.09 -8.49
CA ALA A 116 3.53 14.47 -8.81
C ALA A 116 4.49 14.42 -7.61
N GLN A 117 4.06 14.87 -6.43
CA GLN A 117 4.88 14.83 -5.22
C GLN A 117 5.17 13.40 -4.77
N VAL A 118 4.15 12.54 -4.75
CA VAL A 118 4.28 11.13 -4.37
C VAL A 118 5.21 10.40 -5.34
N TYR A 119 5.04 10.62 -6.64
CA TYR A 119 5.96 10.04 -7.64
C TYR A 119 7.39 10.52 -7.43
N ARG A 120 7.61 11.82 -7.26
CA ARG A 120 8.94 12.41 -7.06
C ARG A 120 9.64 11.79 -5.86
N GLU A 121 8.96 11.67 -4.72
CA GLU A 121 9.53 11.12 -3.50
C GLU A 121 9.86 9.63 -3.63
N CYS A 122 8.97 8.82 -4.22
CA CYS A 122 9.25 7.41 -4.44
C CYS A 122 10.41 7.18 -5.43
N LEU A 123 10.50 8.00 -6.48
CA LEU A 123 11.59 7.93 -7.46
C LEU A 123 12.92 8.38 -6.84
N SER A 124 12.95 9.48 -6.10
CA SER A 124 14.17 9.98 -5.45
C SER A 124 14.73 9.04 -4.39
N ARG A 125 13.87 8.21 -3.78
CA ARG A 125 14.26 7.18 -2.80
C ARG A 125 14.56 5.82 -3.44
N ASN A 126 14.56 5.71 -4.77
CA ASN A 126 14.76 4.45 -5.50
C ASN A 126 13.78 3.32 -5.10
N LEU A 127 12.54 3.67 -4.75
CA LEU A 127 11.51 2.72 -4.30
C LEU A 127 10.67 2.14 -5.46
N ILE A 128 10.89 2.59 -6.69
CA ILE A 128 10.13 2.17 -7.86
C ILE A 128 10.82 1.03 -8.59
N LYS A 129 10.16 -0.14 -8.65
CA LYS A 129 10.67 -1.31 -9.39
C LYS A 129 10.29 -1.31 -10.87
N GLN A 130 9.14 -0.74 -11.22
CA GLN A 130 8.59 -0.71 -12.57
C GLN A 130 7.65 0.47 -12.74
N ILE A 131 7.64 1.06 -13.94
CA ILE A 131 6.66 2.07 -14.38
C ILE A 131 5.82 1.40 -15.48
N TYR A 132 4.50 1.60 -15.42
CA TYR A 132 3.52 1.04 -16.35
C TYR A 132 2.98 2.11 -17.28
#